data_AF-A0AAV4U374-F1
#
_entry.id   AF-A0AAV4U374-F1
#
_cell.length_a   1.000
_cell.length_b   1.000
_cell.length_c   1.000
_cell.angle_alpha   90.00
_cell.angle_beta   90.00
_cell.angle_gamma   90.00
#
_symmetry.space_group_name_H-M   'P 1'
#
loop_
_entity.id
_entity.type
_entity.pdbx_description
1 polymer ?
#
loop_
_entity_poly.entity_id
_entity_poly.type
_entity_poly.pdbx_seq_one_letter_code
_entity_poly.pdbx_strand_id
1 'polypeptide(L)'
;MDAHESEIERDLATITKKSSRKRLVSTFQRSDEVKNAKNIYNLSVEISKTASLWSEVDEFHHNAFYYAIRSNMTHLLNILIEKGQNKNQKEELDEILSKAYRELKLRNVFVTREMDFFVQSKILDIRFFHESADETTGNSWIHIEKRIELVVENINIIKSSYWDKEVDEIFILRAEFIAKNIHVLKFLLKSTYDRLPWEEIEFCLAVFIRCSKKRVVDNLFYCCVLSKEALLQHLENFSKFLDSERNNFKNSDVIKLAKILKLKRTDVVNKIIKNHPEFQDLYADYESIRDHHSLETKKVCRFGNFCKYSRKRRTTACRKGSSSHGRAF
;
A
#
# COMPACT_ATOMS: atom_id res chain seq x y z
N MET A 1 72.12 47.72 19.49
CA MET A 1 71.04 48.70 19.21
C MET A 1 70.06 47.96 18.32
N ASP A 2 69.60 46.80 18.80
CA ASP A 2 69.06 45.68 18.01
C ASP A 2 68.06 44.90 18.87
N ALA A 3 67.20 45.64 19.56
CA ALA A 3 66.13 45.06 20.38
C ALA A 3 64.80 45.81 20.23
N HIS A 4 64.76 46.90 19.45
CA HIS A 4 63.56 47.71 19.24
C HIS A 4 62.93 47.56 17.85
N GLU A 5 63.57 46.84 16.92
CA GLU A 5 63.05 46.59 15.56
C GLU A 5 62.40 45.19 15.42
N SER A 6 62.56 44.32 16.43
CA SER A 6 62.00 42.95 16.49
C SER A 6 60.59 42.87 17.12
N GLU A 7 60.11 43.97 17.69
CA GLU A 7 58.81 44.04 18.37
C GLU A 7 57.71 44.71 17.53
N ILE A 8 58.07 45.43 16.45
CA ILE A 8 57.11 46.06 15.54
C ILE A 8 56.63 45.10 14.43
N GLU A 9 57.45 44.12 14.00
CA GLU A 9 57.02 43.10 13.02
C GLU A 9 56.16 41.98 13.62
N ARG A 10 56.16 41.79 14.95
CA ARG A 10 55.27 40.82 15.61
C ARG A 10 53.84 41.34 15.82
N ASP A 11 53.65 42.64 15.83
CA ASP A 11 52.32 43.25 16.03
C ASP A 11 51.53 43.47 14.73
N LEU A 12 52.17 43.48 13.55
CA LEU A 12 51.48 43.53 12.26
C LEU A 12 51.00 42.16 11.74
N ALA A 13 51.55 41.05 12.24
CA ALA A 13 51.07 39.70 11.92
C ALA A 13 49.86 39.25 12.77
N THR A 14 49.56 39.97 13.86
CA THR A 14 48.43 39.64 14.77
C THR A 14 47.16 40.44 14.44
N ILE A 15 47.26 41.51 13.64
CA ILE A 15 46.14 42.35 13.20
C ILE A 15 45.49 41.83 11.90
N THR A 16 46.16 41.00 11.10
CA THR A 16 45.58 40.36 9.90
C THR A 16 45.01 38.95 10.12
N LYS A 17 45.14 38.37 11.33
CA LYS A 17 44.54 37.06 11.68
C LYS A 17 43.40 37.09 12.69
N LYS A 18 43.00 38.26 13.20
CA LYS A 18 41.84 38.42 14.13
C LYS A 18 40.66 39.23 13.57
N SER A 19 40.70 39.67 12.31
CA SER A 19 39.61 40.43 11.66
C SER A 19 38.63 39.59 10.81
N SER A 20 38.87 38.29 10.63
CA SER A 20 38.02 37.42 9.78
C SER A 20 37.23 36.34 10.53
N ARG A 21 37.08 36.44 11.87
CA ARG A 21 36.42 35.38 12.67
C ARG A 21 35.41 35.87 13.73
N LYS A 22 34.92 37.10 13.65
CA LYS A 22 33.88 37.64 14.57
C LYS A 22 32.74 38.43 13.89
N ARG A 23 32.37 38.07 12.66
CA ARG A 23 31.06 38.43 12.06
C ARG A 23 30.48 37.23 11.35
N LEU A 24 29.85 36.32 12.10
CA LEU A 24 28.88 35.35 11.55
C LEU A 24 28.06 34.64 12.65
N VAL A 25 28.03 35.18 13.86
CA VAL A 25 27.19 34.66 14.96
C VAL A 25 26.70 35.85 15.79
N SER A 26 25.64 36.53 15.34
CA SER A 26 24.67 37.29 16.18
C SER A 26 23.71 38.18 15.37
N THR A 27 23.06 37.65 14.34
CA THR A 27 21.87 38.29 13.75
C THR A 27 20.82 37.24 13.44
N PHE A 28 20.47 36.48 14.48
CA PHE A 28 19.24 35.73 14.54
C PHE A 28 18.32 36.50 15.47
N GLN A 29 17.56 37.45 14.91
CA GLN A 29 16.21 37.80 15.37
C GLN A 29 15.61 38.89 14.46
N ARG A 30 14.58 38.46 13.73
CA ARG A 30 13.36 39.24 13.46
C ARG A 30 13.42 40.27 12.31
N SER A 31 13.42 39.80 11.06
CA SER A 31 12.83 40.58 9.94
C SER A 31 12.55 39.86 8.60
N ASP A 32 12.91 38.59 8.38
CA ASP A 32 12.81 38.00 7.02
C ASP A 32 11.79 36.84 6.84
N GLU A 33 10.95 36.55 7.83
CA GLU A 33 10.00 35.42 7.76
C GLU A 33 8.73 35.64 6.91
N VAL A 34 8.54 36.78 6.25
CA VAL A 34 7.30 37.03 5.47
C VAL A 34 7.53 37.18 3.96
N LYS A 35 8.78 37.24 3.48
CA LYS A 35 9.06 37.43 2.04
C LYS A 35 9.54 36.17 1.29
N ASN A 36 9.99 35.12 1.98
CA ASN A 36 10.48 33.89 1.32
C ASN A 36 9.40 32.84 1.00
N ALA A 37 8.19 32.94 1.57
CA ALA A 37 7.10 32.01 1.24
C ALA A 37 6.56 32.17 -0.19
N LYS A 38 6.83 33.30 -0.86
CA LYS A 38 6.36 33.56 -2.24
C LYS A 38 7.35 33.12 -3.33
N ASN A 39 8.59 32.79 -3.00
CA ASN A 39 9.61 32.42 -4.00
C ASN A 39 9.80 30.90 -4.19
N ILE A 40 9.16 30.06 -3.39
CA ILE A 40 9.22 28.59 -3.57
C ILE A 40 8.29 28.14 -4.73
N TYR A 41 7.33 28.97 -5.13
CA TYR A 41 6.37 28.65 -6.20
C TYR A 41 6.84 28.99 -7.62
N ASN A 42 8.07 29.47 -7.80
CA ASN A 42 8.59 29.88 -9.12
C ASN A 42 9.77 29.04 -9.64
N LEU A 43 10.04 27.84 -9.11
CA LEU A 43 10.86 26.87 -9.83
C LEU A 43 10.04 26.12 -10.89
N SER A 44 9.55 26.86 -11.89
CA SER A 44 9.19 26.29 -13.18
C SER A 44 10.48 26.10 -13.99
N VAL A 45 11.31 25.15 -13.58
CA VAL A 45 12.29 24.58 -14.50
C VAL A 45 11.49 23.78 -15.51
N GLU A 46 11.56 24.17 -16.78
CA GLU A 46 11.11 23.33 -17.90
C GLU A 46 11.90 22.02 -17.85
N ILE A 47 11.41 21.04 -17.09
CA ILE A 47 11.88 19.66 -17.16
C ILE A 47 11.19 19.04 -18.39
N SER A 48 11.49 19.59 -19.56
CA SER A 48 11.09 19.01 -20.83
C SER A 48 12.04 17.86 -21.14
N LYS A 49 11.52 16.62 -21.14
CA LYS A 49 12.16 15.39 -21.64
C LYS A 49 13.48 14.99 -20.95
N THR A 50 13.43 14.53 -19.70
CA THR A 50 14.58 13.87 -19.07
C THR A 50 14.17 12.62 -18.30
N ALA A 51 14.05 11.49 -19.01
CA ALA A 51 14.07 10.17 -18.38
C ALA A 51 15.35 9.95 -17.54
N SER A 52 16.46 10.55 -18.00
CA SER A 52 17.80 10.30 -17.48
C SER A 52 18.15 11.04 -16.18
N LEU A 53 17.37 12.03 -15.76
CA LEU A 53 17.71 12.86 -14.57
C LEU A 53 17.41 12.13 -13.25
N TRP A 54 16.46 11.18 -13.28
CA TRP A 54 15.97 10.52 -12.06
C TRP A 54 16.92 9.45 -11.53
N SER A 55 17.75 8.90 -12.41
CA SER A 55 18.80 7.92 -12.12
C SER A 55 20.18 8.58 -11.89
N GLU A 56 20.28 9.91 -12.02
CA GLU A 56 21.51 10.63 -11.68
C GLU A 56 21.83 10.46 -10.20
N VAL A 57 23.08 10.09 -9.95
CA VAL A 57 23.62 9.91 -8.61
C VAL A 57 24.77 10.87 -8.38
N ASP A 58 24.91 11.32 -7.14
CA ASP A 58 26.05 12.13 -6.73
C ASP A 58 27.32 11.28 -6.47
N GLU A 59 28.37 11.95 -5.98
CA GLU A 59 29.65 11.34 -5.59
C GLU A 59 29.52 10.24 -4.52
N PHE A 60 28.39 10.19 -3.81
CA PHE A 60 28.07 9.20 -2.78
C PHE A 60 27.11 8.11 -3.28
N HIS A 61 26.82 8.10 -4.58
CA HIS A 61 25.85 7.21 -5.23
C HIS A 61 24.39 7.39 -4.78
N HIS A 62 24.04 8.56 -4.23
CA HIS A 62 22.68 8.89 -3.83
C HIS A 62 21.93 9.64 -4.94
N ASN A 63 20.67 9.29 -5.16
CA ASN A 63 19.79 9.95 -6.13
C ASN A 63 18.81 10.93 -5.44
N ALA A 64 18.01 11.64 -6.24
CA ALA A 64 17.01 12.59 -5.74
C ALA A 64 15.99 11.94 -4.77
N PHE A 65 15.63 10.66 -4.98
CA PHE A 65 14.72 9.94 -4.10
C PHE A 65 15.34 9.67 -2.73
N TYR A 66 16.64 9.36 -2.65
CA TYR A 66 17.35 9.20 -1.38
C TYR A 66 17.22 10.46 -0.52
N TYR A 67 17.48 11.63 -1.11
CA TYR A 67 17.39 12.91 -0.41
C TYR A 67 15.96 13.28 -0.03
N ALA A 68 15.00 13.02 -0.91
CA ALA A 68 13.60 13.25 -0.63
C ALA A 68 13.10 12.41 0.55
N ILE A 69 13.45 11.12 0.59
CA ILE A 69 13.10 10.23 1.71
C ILE A 69 13.77 10.69 3.00
N ARG A 70 15.08 10.97 2.95
CA ARG A 70 15.85 11.45 4.11
C ARG A 70 15.29 12.75 4.69
N SER A 71 14.70 13.61 3.87
CA SER A 71 14.10 14.87 4.31
C SER A 71 12.83 14.71 5.16
N ASN A 72 12.22 13.52 5.18
CA ASN A 72 10.93 13.24 5.81
C ASN A 72 9.76 14.13 5.31
N MET A 73 9.89 14.73 4.12
CA MET A 73 8.83 15.51 3.49
C MET A 73 8.06 14.65 2.48
N THR A 74 6.97 14.03 2.92
CA THR A 74 6.12 13.14 2.08
C THR A 74 5.63 13.84 0.81
N HIS A 75 5.29 15.13 0.90
CA HIS A 75 4.88 15.95 -0.24
C HIS A 75 5.98 16.09 -1.31
N LEU A 76 7.24 16.28 -0.92
CA LEU A 76 8.36 16.38 -1.85
C LEU A 76 8.54 15.07 -2.62
N LEU A 77 8.51 13.95 -1.89
CA LEU A 77 8.59 12.63 -2.50
C LEU A 77 7.40 12.37 -3.43
N ASN A 78 6.20 12.82 -3.06
CA ASN A 78 5.01 12.69 -3.92
C ASN A 78 5.19 13.43 -5.26
N ILE A 79 5.68 14.68 -5.22
CA ILE A 79 5.95 15.46 -6.44
C ILE A 79 6.97 14.74 -7.33
N LEU A 80 8.04 14.19 -6.76
CA LEU A 80 9.05 13.48 -7.53
C LEU A 80 8.46 12.24 -8.21
N ILE A 81 7.62 11.49 -7.49
CA ILE A 81 6.94 10.31 -8.03
C ILE A 81 5.96 10.70 -9.13
N GLU A 82 5.12 11.72 -8.92
CA GLU A 82 4.15 12.19 -9.93
C GLU A 82 4.84 12.67 -11.20
N LYS A 83 5.98 13.37 -11.07
CA LYS A 83 6.79 13.80 -12.23
C LYS A 83 7.50 12.64 -12.93
N GLY A 84 7.83 11.57 -12.20
CA GLY A 84 8.46 10.36 -12.74
C GLY A 84 7.48 9.37 -13.39
N GLN A 85 6.17 9.52 -13.21
CA GLN A 85 5.13 8.56 -13.68
C GLN A 85 4.81 8.61 -15.18
N ASN A 86 5.75 8.99 -16.05
CA ASN A 86 5.57 8.81 -17.48
C ASN A 86 5.48 7.31 -17.82
N LYS A 87 4.52 6.91 -18.67
CA LYS A 87 4.11 5.50 -18.88
C LYS A 87 5.24 4.49 -19.11
N ASN A 88 6.39 4.91 -19.65
CA ASN A 88 7.52 4.05 -19.97
C ASN A 88 8.62 3.99 -18.89
N GLN A 89 8.42 4.64 -17.73
CA GLN A 89 9.43 4.77 -16.66
C GLN A 89 8.99 4.17 -15.32
N LYS A 90 7.82 3.51 -15.23
CA LYS A 90 7.32 2.99 -13.96
C LYS A 90 8.21 1.88 -13.37
N GLU A 91 8.77 1.01 -14.22
CA GLU A 91 9.71 -0.05 -13.82
C GLU A 91 11.02 0.53 -13.29
N GLU A 92 11.57 1.51 -14.01
CA GLU A 92 12.78 2.25 -13.62
C GLU A 92 12.53 3.03 -12.32
N LEU A 93 11.35 3.63 -12.15
CA LEU A 93 10.94 4.33 -10.94
C LEU A 93 10.84 3.41 -9.72
N ASP A 94 10.29 2.19 -9.88
CA ASP A 94 10.27 1.20 -8.79
C ASP A 94 11.70 0.83 -8.36
N GLU A 95 12.59 0.57 -9.32
CA GLU A 95 13.97 0.20 -9.04
C GLU A 95 14.73 1.34 -8.33
N ILE A 96 14.66 2.56 -8.86
CA ILE A 96 15.33 3.74 -8.31
C ILE A 96 14.82 4.04 -6.89
N LEU A 97 13.50 4.05 -6.69
CA LEU A 97 12.88 4.33 -5.40
C LEU A 97 13.19 3.23 -4.38
N SER A 98 13.08 1.96 -4.79
CA SER A 98 13.40 0.81 -3.94
C SER A 98 14.87 0.79 -3.52
N LYS A 99 15.78 1.09 -4.47
CA LYS A 99 17.22 1.16 -4.19
C LYS A 99 17.54 2.25 -3.19
N ALA A 100 17.02 3.46 -3.40
CA ALA A 100 17.22 4.59 -2.50
C ALA A 100 16.71 4.30 -1.07
N TYR A 101 15.51 3.71 -0.98
CA TYR A 101 14.92 3.34 0.30
C TYR A 101 15.71 2.25 1.03
N ARG A 102 16.14 1.20 0.31
CA ARG A 102 16.99 0.14 0.87
C ARG A 102 18.32 0.69 1.36
N GLU A 103 18.93 1.60 0.63
CA GLU A 103 20.20 2.22 1.02
C GLU A 103 20.08 3.02 2.32
N LEU A 104 18.98 3.78 2.50
CA LEU A 104 18.71 4.48 3.76
C LEU A 104 18.59 3.53 4.94
N LYS A 105 17.94 2.37 4.74
CA LYS A 105 17.82 1.33 5.76
C LYS A 105 19.16 0.67 6.09
N LEU A 106 19.98 0.35 5.07
CA LEU A 106 21.30 -0.24 5.27
C LEU A 106 22.25 0.71 6.01
N ARG A 107 22.17 2.00 5.71
CA ARG A 107 22.97 3.04 6.38
C ARG A 107 22.39 3.50 7.72
N ASN A 108 21.29 2.87 8.19
CA ASN A 108 20.58 3.20 9.42
C ASN A 108 20.25 4.70 9.55
N VAL A 109 19.87 5.34 8.44
CA VAL A 109 19.49 6.75 8.41
C VAL A 109 18.11 6.91 9.03
N PHE A 110 17.97 7.90 9.91
CA PHE A 110 16.69 8.20 10.55
C PHE A 110 15.65 8.63 9.50
N VAL A 111 14.55 7.87 9.43
CA VAL A 111 13.36 8.16 8.63
C VAL A 111 12.16 8.02 9.56
N THR A 112 11.26 9.01 9.55
CA THR A 112 10.07 8.99 10.41
C THR A 112 9.16 7.84 10.02
N ARG A 113 8.37 7.34 10.97
CA ARG A 113 7.38 6.28 10.71
C ARG A 113 6.42 6.65 9.59
N GLU A 114 5.99 7.91 9.54
CA GLU A 114 5.11 8.44 8.50
C GLU A 114 5.77 8.37 7.10
N MET A 115 7.03 8.81 6.99
CA MET A 115 7.75 8.74 5.71
C MET A 115 8.03 7.28 5.32
N ASP A 116 8.34 6.42 6.28
CA ASP A 116 8.56 5.00 6.07
C ASP A 116 7.33 4.33 5.46
N PHE A 117 6.16 4.62 6.05
CA PHE A 117 4.87 4.18 5.57
C PHE A 117 4.57 4.73 4.17
N PHE A 118 4.80 6.02 3.96
CA PHE A 118 4.52 6.69 2.70
C PHE A 118 5.35 6.11 1.55
N VAL A 119 6.66 5.91 1.76
CA VAL A 119 7.55 5.30 0.77
C VAL A 119 7.14 3.89 0.44
N GLN A 120 6.87 3.07 1.47
CA GLN A 120 6.40 1.70 1.26
C GLN A 120 5.11 1.74 0.43
N SER A 121 4.08 2.49 0.85
CA SER A 121 2.82 2.60 0.10
C SER A 121 3.04 2.96 -1.37
N LYS A 122 3.93 3.91 -1.67
CA LYS A 122 4.21 4.32 -3.05
C LYS A 122 4.92 3.25 -3.86
N ILE A 123 5.93 2.57 -3.30
CA ILE A 123 6.57 1.43 -3.95
C ILE A 123 5.53 0.36 -4.28
N LEU A 124 4.64 0.07 -3.33
CA LEU A 124 3.57 -0.90 -3.53
C LEU A 124 2.60 -0.47 -4.64
N ASP A 125 2.18 0.78 -4.66
CA ASP A 125 1.29 1.31 -5.69
C ASP A 125 1.95 1.29 -7.08
N ILE A 126 3.24 1.63 -7.19
CA ILE A 126 3.99 1.54 -8.46
C ILE A 126 4.03 0.10 -8.97
N ARG A 127 4.37 -0.87 -8.11
CA ARG A 127 4.38 -2.31 -8.45
C ARG A 127 2.99 -2.85 -8.79
N PHE A 128 1.93 -2.20 -8.30
CA PHE A 128 0.55 -2.59 -8.57
C PHE A 128 0.02 -2.01 -9.88
N PHE A 129 0.28 -0.73 -10.15
CA PHE A 129 -0.20 0.00 -11.33
C PHE A 129 0.85 0.10 -12.47
N HIS A 130 1.96 -0.63 -12.35
CA HIS A 130 2.77 -0.97 -13.52
C HIS A 130 1.86 -1.69 -14.48
N GLU A 131 1.61 -1.08 -15.63
CA GLU A 131 0.57 -1.48 -16.57
C GLU A 131 0.68 -2.98 -16.89
N SER A 132 -0.22 -3.76 -16.30
CA SER A 132 -0.87 -4.87 -16.98
C SER A 132 -1.85 -4.36 -18.04
N ALA A 133 -1.54 -3.22 -18.70
CA ALA A 133 -2.28 -2.76 -19.87
C ALA A 133 -1.86 -3.66 -21.03
N ASP A 134 -2.43 -4.85 -21.01
CA ASP A 134 -3.31 -5.29 -22.07
C ASP A 134 -3.85 -6.67 -21.69
N GLU A 135 -5.17 -6.83 -21.73
CA GLU A 135 -5.80 -8.16 -21.80
C GLU A 135 -5.35 -8.93 -23.06
N THR A 136 -4.62 -8.27 -23.98
CA THR A 136 -4.10 -8.78 -25.24
C THR A 136 -2.58 -8.99 -25.30
N THR A 137 -1.80 -8.48 -24.34
CA THR A 137 -0.32 -8.52 -24.40
C THR A 137 0.20 -9.11 -23.10
N GLY A 138 0.45 -10.41 -23.14
CA GLY A 138 0.64 -11.27 -21.98
C GLY A 138 1.54 -10.70 -20.90
N ASN A 139 1.03 -10.67 -19.67
CA ASN A 139 1.87 -10.56 -18.48
C ASN A 139 2.92 -11.68 -18.56
N SER A 140 4.18 -11.33 -18.75
CA SER A 140 5.25 -12.32 -18.83
C SER A 140 5.27 -13.16 -17.54
N TRP A 141 5.62 -14.44 -17.68
CA TRP A 141 5.82 -15.32 -16.52
C TRP A 141 6.73 -14.67 -15.46
N ILE A 142 7.74 -13.90 -15.89
CA ILE A 142 8.67 -13.17 -15.04
C ILE A 142 7.93 -12.21 -14.09
N HIS A 143 6.91 -11.49 -14.56
CA HIS A 143 6.13 -10.59 -13.70
C HIS A 143 5.22 -11.34 -12.72
N ILE A 144 4.63 -12.46 -13.15
CA ILE A 144 3.81 -13.33 -12.28
C ILE A 144 4.69 -13.91 -11.18
N GLU A 145 5.86 -14.42 -11.56
CA GLU A 145 6.86 -14.99 -10.68
C GLU A 145 7.33 -13.98 -9.63
N LYS A 146 7.73 -12.77 -10.06
CA LYS A 146 8.13 -11.69 -9.15
C LYS A 146 6.99 -11.30 -8.20
N ARG A 147 5.74 -11.36 -8.66
CA ARG A 147 4.57 -11.09 -7.81
C ARG A 147 4.36 -12.18 -6.76
N ILE A 148 4.52 -13.45 -7.13
CA ILE A 148 4.50 -14.58 -6.19
C ILE A 148 5.58 -14.40 -5.12
N GLU A 149 6.83 -14.10 -5.54
CA GLU A 149 7.94 -13.83 -4.61
C GLU A 149 7.61 -12.74 -3.61
N LEU A 150 7.07 -11.62 -4.08
CA LEU A 150 6.69 -10.49 -3.22
C LEU A 150 5.59 -10.86 -2.22
N VAL A 151 4.62 -11.68 -2.61
CA VAL A 151 3.57 -12.18 -1.69
C VAL A 151 4.19 -13.06 -0.63
N VAL A 152 5.00 -14.05 -1.03
CA VAL A 152 5.64 -15.00 -0.12
C VAL A 152 6.56 -14.28 0.85
N GLU A 153 7.40 -13.37 0.37
CA GLU A 153 8.31 -12.57 1.19
C GLU A 153 7.54 -11.72 2.22
N ASN A 154 6.48 -11.02 1.80
CA ASN A 154 5.72 -10.17 2.72
C ASN A 154 4.94 -10.98 3.75
N ILE A 155 4.41 -12.15 3.39
CA ILE A 155 3.80 -13.07 4.36
C ILE A 155 4.83 -13.49 5.40
N ASN A 156 6.04 -13.89 4.98
CA ASN A 156 7.10 -14.31 5.88
C ASN A 156 7.55 -13.17 6.81
N ILE A 157 7.64 -11.94 6.29
CA ILE A 157 7.96 -10.74 7.09
C ILE A 157 6.87 -10.48 8.12
N ILE A 158 5.60 -10.48 7.72
CA ILE A 158 4.50 -10.26 8.65
C ILE A 158 4.52 -11.33 9.75
N LYS A 159 4.63 -12.61 9.38
CA LYS A 159 4.62 -13.71 10.36
C LYS A 159 5.75 -13.59 11.37
N SER A 160 6.99 -13.43 10.89
CA SER A 160 8.16 -13.32 11.76
C SER A 160 8.17 -12.06 12.62
N SER A 161 7.60 -10.95 12.10
CA SER A 161 7.63 -9.66 12.80
C SER A 161 6.46 -9.45 13.76
N TYR A 162 5.30 -10.10 13.52
CA TYR A 162 4.03 -9.84 14.21
C TYR A 162 3.41 -11.06 14.90
N TRP A 163 4.13 -12.17 15.03
CA TRP A 163 3.66 -13.30 15.83
C TRP A 163 3.30 -12.86 17.26
N ASP A 164 4.26 -12.23 17.96
CA ASP A 164 4.10 -11.78 19.34
C ASP A 164 3.78 -10.28 19.47
N LYS A 165 3.58 -9.57 18.36
CA LYS A 165 3.29 -8.13 18.37
C LYS A 165 1.84 -7.83 18.05
N GLU A 166 1.36 -6.74 18.61
CA GLU A 166 0.05 -6.19 18.29
C GLU A 166 -0.01 -5.67 16.84
N VAL A 167 -1.22 -5.67 16.29
CA VAL A 167 -1.48 -5.15 14.95
C VAL A 167 -1.33 -3.64 14.97
N ASP A 168 -0.44 -3.13 14.12
CA ASP A 168 -0.21 -1.70 13.95
C ASP A 168 -0.39 -1.27 12.48
N GLU A 169 -0.16 0.01 12.19
CA GLU A 169 -0.32 0.56 10.85
C GLU A 169 0.60 -0.12 9.81
N ILE A 170 1.79 -0.59 10.21
CA ILE A 170 2.76 -1.23 9.32
C ILE A 170 2.27 -2.64 8.97
N PHE A 171 1.73 -3.38 9.95
CA PHE A 171 1.04 -4.63 9.69
C PHE A 171 -0.05 -4.43 8.64
N ILE A 172 -0.90 -3.41 8.84
CA ILE A 172 -2.06 -3.16 7.98
C ILE A 172 -1.64 -2.84 6.55
N LEU A 173 -0.64 -1.99 6.35
CA LEU A 173 -0.14 -1.68 5.01
C LEU A 173 0.42 -2.91 4.30
N ARG A 174 1.16 -3.77 5.02
CA ARG A 174 1.69 -5.00 4.43
C ARG A 174 0.57 -6.01 4.15
N ALA A 175 -0.41 -6.13 5.02
CA ALA A 175 -1.58 -6.97 4.80
C ALA A 175 -2.36 -6.49 3.56
N GLU A 176 -2.55 -5.18 3.39
CA GLU A 176 -3.17 -4.61 2.18
C GLU A 176 -2.36 -4.89 0.92
N PHE A 177 -1.03 -4.83 1.01
CA PHE A 177 -0.17 -5.24 -0.09
C PHE A 177 -0.39 -6.70 -0.49
N ILE A 178 -0.37 -7.61 0.48
CA ILE A 178 -0.57 -9.04 0.24
C ILE A 178 -1.94 -9.26 -0.40
N ALA A 179 -3.01 -8.68 0.17
CA ALA A 179 -4.37 -8.81 -0.35
C ALA A 179 -4.48 -8.36 -1.81
N LYS A 180 -3.91 -7.18 -2.14
CA LYS A 180 -3.87 -6.65 -3.50
C LYS A 180 -3.15 -7.60 -4.47
N ASN A 181 -2.01 -8.16 -4.07
CA ASN A 181 -1.26 -9.06 -4.94
C ASN A 181 -1.96 -10.42 -5.11
N ILE A 182 -2.56 -10.96 -4.04
CA ILE A 182 -3.39 -12.16 -4.10
C ILE A 182 -4.55 -11.94 -5.07
N HIS A 183 -5.23 -10.79 -5.03
CA HIS A 183 -6.31 -10.45 -5.95
C HIS A 183 -5.87 -10.52 -7.43
N VAL A 184 -4.69 -9.95 -7.74
CA VAL A 184 -4.13 -9.97 -9.09
C VAL A 184 -3.73 -11.39 -9.49
N LEU A 185 -2.96 -12.09 -8.66
CA LEU A 185 -2.51 -13.46 -8.93
C LEU A 185 -3.69 -14.41 -9.13
N LYS A 186 -4.75 -14.26 -8.33
CA LYS A 186 -6.00 -14.97 -8.48
C LYS A 186 -6.58 -14.80 -9.89
N PHE A 187 -6.59 -13.59 -10.45
CA PHE A 187 -7.05 -13.36 -11.82
C PHE A 187 -6.08 -13.91 -12.89
N LEU A 188 -4.77 -13.91 -12.65
CA LEU A 188 -3.78 -14.40 -13.61
C LEU A 188 -3.63 -15.92 -13.61
N LEU A 189 -3.95 -16.58 -12.49
CA LEU A 189 -3.75 -18.01 -12.25
C LEU A 189 -5.09 -18.75 -12.07
N LYS A 190 -6.12 -18.40 -12.85
CA LYS A 190 -7.46 -19.02 -12.74
C LYS A 190 -7.46 -20.54 -12.91
N SER A 191 -6.48 -21.07 -13.65
CA SER A 191 -6.29 -22.51 -13.84
C SER A 191 -5.85 -23.27 -12.57
N THR A 192 -5.58 -22.55 -11.48
CA THR A 192 -5.10 -23.09 -10.21
C THR A 192 -6.17 -23.06 -9.11
N TYR A 193 -7.36 -22.57 -9.42
CA TYR A 193 -8.50 -22.50 -8.49
C TYR A 193 -8.91 -23.87 -7.93
N ASP A 194 -8.54 -24.96 -8.61
CA ASP A 194 -8.80 -26.32 -8.16
C ASP A 194 -7.79 -26.83 -7.12
N ARG A 195 -6.76 -26.04 -6.82
CA ARG A 195 -5.62 -26.39 -5.97
C ARG A 195 -5.40 -25.37 -4.86
N LEU A 196 -5.49 -24.07 -5.17
CA LEU A 196 -5.21 -22.98 -4.25
C LEU A 196 -6.51 -22.33 -3.71
N PRO A 197 -6.60 -22.04 -2.40
CA PRO A 197 -7.76 -21.40 -1.77
C PRO A 197 -7.74 -19.87 -1.95
N TRP A 198 -7.68 -19.41 -3.20
CA TRP A 198 -7.52 -17.99 -3.52
C TRP A 198 -8.61 -17.09 -2.94
N GLU A 199 -9.87 -17.52 -3.04
CA GLU A 199 -11.01 -16.70 -2.61
C GLU A 199 -11.07 -16.60 -1.09
N GLU A 200 -10.80 -17.70 -0.40
CA GLU A 200 -10.88 -17.80 1.05
C GLU A 200 -9.78 -16.99 1.72
N ILE A 201 -8.53 -17.11 1.24
CA ILE A 201 -7.42 -16.34 1.82
C ILE A 201 -7.56 -14.84 1.58
N GLU A 202 -7.98 -14.43 0.37
CA GLU A 202 -8.21 -13.01 0.06
C GLU A 202 -9.34 -12.45 0.92
N PHE A 203 -10.44 -13.20 1.06
CA PHE A 203 -11.59 -12.77 1.84
C PHE A 203 -11.26 -12.64 3.33
N CYS A 204 -10.65 -13.65 3.94
CA CYS A 204 -10.26 -13.62 5.35
C CYS A 204 -9.29 -12.46 5.62
N LEU A 205 -8.30 -12.25 4.75
CA LEU A 205 -7.35 -11.15 4.88
C LEU A 205 -8.04 -9.78 4.74
N ALA A 206 -8.93 -9.61 3.76
CA ALA A 206 -9.67 -8.36 3.56
C ALA A 206 -10.59 -8.02 4.74
N VAL A 207 -11.28 -9.03 5.29
CA VAL A 207 -12.10 -8.87 6.49
C VAL A 207 -11.24 -8.48 7.68
N PHE A 208 -10.11 -9.14 7.90
CA PHE A 208 -9.20 -8.82 9.01
C PHE A 208 -8.68 -7.38 8.93
N ILE A 209 -8.22 -6.94 7.75
CA ILE A 209 -7.77 -5.55 7.51
C ILE A 209 -8.88 -4.57 7.86
N ARG A 210 -10.10 -4.82 7.36
CA ARG A 210 -11.26 -3.97 7.63
C ARG A 210 -11.59 -3.91 9.11
N CYS A 211 -11.52 -5.04 9.82
CA CYS A 211 -11.81 -5.11 11.24
C CYS A 211 -10.78 -4.34 12.06
N SER A 212 -9.51 -4.44 11.67
CA SER A 212 -8.39 -3.76 12.33
C SER A 212 -8.38 -2.25 12.09
N LYS A 213 -8.94 -1.77 10.97
CA LYS A 213 -9.07 -0.33 10.68
C LYS A 213 -10.24 0.36 11.40
N LYS A 214 -11.27 -0.40 11.78
CA LYS A 214 -12.48 0.14 12.42
C LYS A 214 -12.38 -0.01 13.95
N ARG A 215 -13.04 0.87 14.71
CA ARG A 215 -13.09 0.74 16.17
C ARG A 215 -13.74 -0.61 16.55
N VAL A 216 -13.09 -1.30 17.50
CA VAL A 216 -13.32 -2.71 17.91
C VAL A 216 -14.78 -3.12 18.09
N VAL A 217 -15.66 -2.19 18.48
CA VAL A 217 -17.06 -2.47 18.83
C VAL A 217 -17.90 -3.01 17.67
N ASP A 218 -17.59 -2.62 16.42
CA ASP A 218 -18.37 -3.04 15.25
C ASP A 218 -17.96 -4.42 14.70
N ASN A 219 -16.88 -5.04 15.20
CA ASN A 219 -16.27 -6.23 14.57
C ASN A 219 -15.95 -7.38 15.54
N LEU A 220 -16.51 -7.37 16.75
CA LEU A 220 -16.22 -8.38 17.79
C LEU A 220 -16.41 -9.82 17.29
N PHE A 221 -17.45 -10.10 16.50
CA PHE A 221 -17.67 -11.43 15.93
C PHE A 221 -16.52 -11.87 15.03
N TYR A 222 -16.07 -11.00 14.13
CA TYR A 222 -14.98 -11.28 13.20
C TYR A 222 -13.65 -11.51 13.94
N CYS A 223 -13.39 -10.74 14.98
CA CYS A 223 -12.21 -10.92 15.84
C CYS A 223 -12.27 -12.23 16.65
N CYS A 224 -13.45 -12.74 16.99
CA CYS A 224 -13.62 -14.01 17.69
C CYS A 224 -13.44 -15.23 16.77
N VAL A 225 -13.83 -15.11 15.49
CA VAL A 225 -13.71 -16.20 14.52
C VAL A 225 -12.32 -16.25 13.89
N LEU A 226 -11.77 -15.10 13.51
CA LEU A 226 -10.45 -15.02 12.88
C LEU A 226 -9.49 -14.23 13.76
N SER A 227 -8.76 -14.95 14.63
CA SER A 227 -7.69 -14.34 15.41
C SER A 227 -6.50 -13.95 14.52
N LYS A 228 -5.62 -13.08 15.04
CA LYS A 228 -4.37 -12.71 14.35
C LYS A 228 -3.53 -13.96 14.09
N GLU A 229 -3.40 -14.83 15.10
CA GLU A 229 -2.61 -16.07 15.03
C GLU A 229 -3.17 -17.01 13.96
N ALA A 230 -4.50 -17.19 13.92
CA ALA A 230 -5.16 -17.99 12.89
C ALA A 230 -4.89 -17.42 11.48
N LEU A 231 -5.05 -16.11 11.30
CA LEU A 231 -4.74 -15.46 10.01
C LEU A 231 -3.26 -15.66 9.60
N LEU A 232 -2.32 -15.47 10.54
CA LEU A 232 -0.90 -15.66 10.27
C LEU A 232 -0.58 -17.11 9.86
N GLN A 233 -1.27 -18.07 10.47
CA GLN A 233 -1.13 -19.49 10.12
C GLN A 233 -1.69 -19.78 8.73
N HIS A 234 -2.88 -19.24 8.41
CA HIS A 234 -3.48 -19.38 7.08
C HIS A 234 -2.61 -18.77 5.99
N LEU A 235 -2.06 -17.58 6.23
CA LEU A 235 -1.13 -16.93 5.31
C LEU A 235 0.14 -17.76 5.10
N GLU A 236 0.69 -18.34 6.16
CA GLU A 236 1.87 -19.22 6.04
C GLU A 236 1.59 -20.48 5.22
N ASN A 237 0.50 -21.18 5.52
CA ASN A 237 0.13 -22.39 4.80
C ASN A 237 -0.07 -22.06 3.31
N PHE A 238 -0.75 -20.94 3.04
CA PHE A 238 -0.94 -20.44 1.70
C PHE A 238 0.38 -20.08 1.00
N SER A 239 1.30 -19.37 1.67
CA SER A 239 2.57 -18.95 1.06
C SER A 239 3.47 -20.14 0.72
N LYS A 240 3.56 -21.13 1.63
CA LYS A 240 4.31 -22.37 1.39
C LYS A 240 3.77 -23.10 0.16
N PHE A 241 2.45 -23.23 0.07
CA PHE A 241 1.84 -23.94 -1.04
C PHE A 241 1.95 -23.16 -2.36
N LEU A 242 1.74 -21.85 -2.33
CA LEU A 242 1.92 -20.98 -3.49
C LEU A 242 3.35 -21.04 -4.03
N ASP A 243 4.36 -21.02 -3.16
CA ASP A 243 5.76 -21.13 -3.55
C ASP A 243 6.09 -22.53 -4.09
N SER A 244 5.47 -23.59 -3.56
CA SER A 244 5.64 -24.95 -4.09
C SER A 244 5.07 -25.10 -5.51
N GLU A 245 3.90 -24.50 -5.78
CA GLU A 245 3.26 -24.54 -7.10
C GLU A 245 3.95 -23.61 -8.11
N ARG A 246 4.76 -22.64 -7.65
CA ARG A 246 5.51 -21.71 -8.50
C ARG A 246 6.31 -22.42 -9.60
N ASN A 247 6.98 -23.52 -9.27
CA ASN A 247 7.77 -24.29 -10.25
C ASN A 247 6.88 -24.97 -11.32
N ASN A 248 5.67 -25.37 -10.96
CA ASN A 248 4.70 -25.96 -11.89
C ASN A 248 4.19 -24.92 -12.89
N PHE A 249 4.16 -23.65 -12.51
CA PHE A 249 3.74 -22.56 -13.38
C PHE A 249 4.84 -22.10 -14.34
N LYS A 250 6.13 -22.23 -13.98
CA LYS A 250 7.28 -21.73 -14.77
C LYS A 250 7.32 -22.22 -16.22
N ASN A 251 6.88 -23.45 -16.46
CA ASN A 251 6.86 -24.05 -17.79
C ASN A 251 5.48 -23.97 -18.47
N SER A 252 4.53 -23.29 -17.84
CA SER A 252 3.16 -23.15 -18.33
C SER A 252 3.00 -21.89 -19.16
N ASP A 253 2.24 -22.01 -20.24
CA ASP A 253 1.81 -20.86 -21.04
C ASP A 253 0.85 -19.98 -20.20
N VAL A 254 1.15 -18.69 -20.11
CA VAL A 254 0.36 -17.70 -19.34
C VAL A 254 -1.10 -17.69 -19.79
N ILE A 255 -1.37 -17.90 -21.08
CA ILE A 255 -2.74 -17.97 -21.61
C ILE A 255 -3.48 -19.16 -21.01
N LYS A 256 -2.78 -20.29 -20.81
CA LYS A 256 -3.36 -21.47 -20.15
C LYS A 256 -3.57 -21.22 -18.66
N LEU A 257 -2.69 -20.46 -18.01
CA LEU A 257 -2.83 -20.10 -16.59
C LEU A 257 -4.06 -19.21 -16.33
N ALA A 258 -4.37 -18.30 -17.25
CA ALA A 258 -5.53 -17.42 -17.14
C ALA A 258 -6.87 -18.10 -17.46
N LYS A 259 -6.87 -19.36 -17.93
CA LYS A 259 -8.07 -20.08 -18.33
C LYS A 259 -8.90 -20.50 -17.11
N ILE A 260 -10.19 -20.15 -17.13
CA ILE A 260 -11.14 -20.48 -16.07
C ILE A 260 -11.42 -21.99 -16.06
N LEU A 261 -11.38 -22.58 -14.85
CA LEU A 261 -11.89 -23.92 -14.61
C LEU A 261 -13.40 -23.86 -14.34
N LYS A 262 -14.19 -24.61 -15.13
CA LYS A 262 -15.62 -24.77 -14.89
C LYS A 262 -15.86 -25.94 -13.93
N LEU A 263 -15.55 -25.72 -12.65
CA LEU A 263 -15.72 -26.72 -11.60
C LEU A 263 -16.69 -26.21 -10.54
N LYS A 264 -17.45 -27.12 -9.94
CA LYS A 264 -18.31 -26.79 -8.81
C LYS A 264 -17.44 -26.56 -7.57
N ARG A 265 -17.63 -25.43 -6.89
CA ARG A 265 -16.76 -25.02 -5.77
C ARG A 265 -16.74 -26.06 -4.65
N THR A 266 -17.87 -26.70 -4.31
CA THR A 266 -17.92 -27.74 -3.26
C THR A 266 -16.95 -28.89 -3.52
N ASP A 267 -16.86 -29.33 -4.77
CA ASP A 267 -16.05 -30.50 -5.14
C ASP A 267 -14.58 -30.12 -5.15
N VAL A 268 -14.28 -28.88 -5.55
CA VAL A 268 -12.95 -28.30 -5.47
C VAL A 268 -12.48 -28.17 -4.03
N VAL A 269 -13.29 -27.61 -3.13
CA VAL A 269 -12.93 -27.45 -1.71
C VAL A 269 -12.62 -28.80 -1.08
N ASN A 270 -13.47 -29.80 -1.31
CA ASN A 270 -13.24 -31.16 -0.82
C ASN A 270 -11.93 -31.76 -1.37
N LYS A 271 -11.62 -31.52 -2.65
CA LYS A 271 -10.36 -31.95 -3.27
C LYS A 271 -9.15 -31.26 -2.63
N ILE A 272 -9.22 -29.94 -2.42
CA ILE A 272 -8.15 -29.16 -1.80
C ILE A 272 -7.90 -29.66 -0.38
N ILE A 273 -8.93 -29.76 0.46
CA ILE A 273 -8.80 -30.23 1.85
C ILE A 273 -8.25 -31.67 1.90
N LYS A 274 -8.68 -32.54 1.00
CA LYS A 274 -8.17 -33.92 0.93
C LYS A 274 -6.67 -33.97 0.62
N ASN A 275 -6.19 -33.09 -0.25
CA ASN A 275 -4.78 -33.05 -0.65
C ASN A 275 -3.92 -32.23 0.32
N HIS A 276 -4.53 -31.24 0.98
CA HIS A 276 -3.91 -30.25 1.84
C HIS A 276 -4.79 -29.99 3.07
N PRO A 277 -4.76 -30.90 4.07
CA PRO A 277 -5.55 -30.79 5.29
C PRO A 277 -5.29 -29.50 6.07
N GLU A 278 -4.10 -28.90 5.90
CA GLU A 278 -3.70 -27.61 6.49
C GLU A 278 -4.61 -26.43 6.09
N PHE A 279 -5.46 -26.58 5.07
CA PHE A 279 -6.45 -25.56 4.70
C PHE A 279 -7.83 -25.80 5.32
N GLN A 280 -8.06 -26.89 6.05
CA GLN A 280 -9.37 -27.19 6.64
C GLN A 280 -9.86 -26.05 7.54
N ASP A 281 -8.98 -25.55 8.42
CA ASP A 281 -9.31 -24.46 9.34
C ASP A 281 -9.58 -23.15 8.58
N LEU A 282 -8.83 -22.87 7.50
CA LEU A 282 -9.09 -21.70 6.64
C LEU A 282 -10.51 -21.73 6.07
N TYR A 283 -10.96 -22.89 5.58
CA TYR A 283 -12.31 -23.03 5.04
C TYR A 283 -13.37 -22.90 6.13
N ALA A 284 -13.14 -23.46 7.32
CA ALA A 284 -14.07 -23.33 8.45
C ALA A 284 -14.22 -21.87 8.92
N ASP A 285 -13.11 -21.14 9.04
CA ASP A 285 -13.09 -19.72 9.38
C ASP A 285 -13.79 -18.90 8.29
N TYR A 286 -13.45 -19.16 7.02
CA TYR A 286 -14.07 -18.50 5.88
C TYR A 286 -15.59 -18.68 5.86
N GLU A 287 -16.09 -19.91 6.03
CA GLU A 287 -17.53 -20.19 6.04
C GLU A 287 -18.24 -19.45 7.18
N SER A 288 -17.65 -19.49 8.38
CA SER A 288 -18.18 -18.81 9.56
C SER A 288 -18.29 -17.29 9.36
N ILE A 289 -17.23 -16.68 8.81
CA ILE A 289 -17.18 -15.23 8.51
C ILE A 289 -18.16 -14.87 7.40
N ARG A 290 -18.17 -15.63 6.30
CA ARG A 290 -19.02 -15.38 5.12
C ARG A 290 -20.50 -15.48 5.47
N ASP A 291 -20.88 -16.48 6.25
CA ASP A 291 -22.27 -16.70 6.64
C ASP A 291 -22.76 -15.56 7.54
N HIS A 292 -21.92 -15.09 8.48
CA HIS A 292 -22.21 -13.90 9.26
C HIS A 292 -22.34 -12.64 8.41
N HIS A 293 -21.37 -12.39 7.51
CA HIS A 293 -21.39 -11.25 6.61
C HIS A 293 -22.65 -11.25 5.71
N SER A 294 -23.09 -12.43 5.27
CA SER A 294 -24.32 -12.62 4.52
C SER A 294 -25.57 -12.30 5.35
N LEU A 295 -25.59 -12.63 6.64
CA LEU A 295 -26.68 -12.29 7.56
C LEU A 295 -26.73 -10.79 7.84
N GLU A 296 -25.60 -10.12 8.05
CA GLU A 296 -25.53 -8.67 8.21
C GLU A 296 -26.08 -7.94 6.98
N THR A 297 -25.65 -8.36 5.79
CA THR A 297 -26.12 -7.80 4.51
C THR A 297 -27.64 -7.96 4.37
N LYS A 298 -28.19 -9.13 4.76
CA LYS A 298 -29.63 -9.40 4.75
C LYS A 298 -30.40 -8.58 5.81
N LYS A 299 -29.84 -8.35 7.00
CA LYS A 299 -30.44 -7.48 8.04
C LYS A 299 -30.51 -6.03 7.56
N VAL A 300 -29.43 -5.50 6.97
CA VAL A 300 -29.40 -4.15 6.40
C VAL A 300 -30.44 -3.99 5.28
N CYS A 301 -30.60 -4.99 4.41
CA CYS A 301 -31.67 -4.98 3.40
C CYS A 301 -33.09 -5.08 4.00
N ARG A 302 -33.29 -5.78 5.12
CA ARG A 302 -34.60 -5.84 5.80
C ARG A 302 -34.97 -4.54 6.52
N PHE A 303 -34.00 -3.84 7.12
CA PHE A 303 -34.24 -2.53 7.74
C PHE A 303 -34.34 -1.39 6.71
N GLY A 304 -33.68 -1.49 5.56
CA GLY A 304 -33.87 -0.56 4.43
C GLY A 304 -35.27 -0.59 3.80
N ASN A 305 -35.98 -1.71 3.92
CA ASN A 305 -37.34 -1.87 3.42
C ASN A 305 -38.44 -1.43 4.43
N PHE A 306 -38.09 -1.18 5.69
CA PHE A 306 -39.01 -0.54 6.65
C PHE A 306 -39.07 0.98 6.53
N CYS A 307 -38.07 1.61 5.89
CA CYS A 307 -38.04 3.07 5.69
C CYS A 307 -38.71 3.55 4.40
N LYS A 308 -39.20 2.64 3.54
CA LYS A 308 -40.03 2.97 2.36
C LYS A 308 -41.52 2.69 2.53
N TYR A 309 -41.95 2.10 3.63
CA TYR A 309 -43.38 1.84 3.92
C TYR A 309 -44.02 2.76 4.98
N SER A 310 -43.29 3.76 5.50
CA SER A 310 -43.79 4.73 6.48
C SER A 310 -43.86 6.19 5.97
N ARG A 311 -43.60 6.44 4.68
CA ARG A 311 -43.74 7.76 4.02
C ARG A 311 -44.77 7.81 2.88
N LYS A 312 -45.85 7.03 3.00
CA LYS A 312 -47.01 7.13 2.08
C LYS A 312 -48.36 6.99 2.80
N ARG A 313 -48.52 7.63 3.96
CA ARG A 313 -49.84 7.91 4.58
C ARG A 313 -49.80 9.18 5.41
N ARG A 314 -49.56 10.34 4.79
CA ARG A 314 -49.90 11.67 5.33
C ARG A 314 -49.99 12.68 4.19
N THR A 315 -51.01 12.53 3.35
CA THR A 315 -51.64 13.62 2.58
C THR A 315 -52.92 13.06 1.98
N THR A 316 -54.03 13.15 2.72
CA THR A 316 -55.41 13.20 2.20
C THR A 316 -56.36 13.22 3.40
N ALA A 317 -56.48 14.39 4.03
CA ALA A 317 -57.59 14.70 4.92
C ALA A 317 -57.70 16.22 5.09
N CYS A 318 -58.28 16.90 4.11
CA CYS A 318 -59.04 18.11 4.36
C CYS A 318 -60.20 18.25 3.38
N ARG A 319 -61.40 18.08 3.95
CA ARG A 319 -62.71 18.70 3.63
C ARG A 319 -63.29 18.42 2.23
N LYS A 320 -64.29 17.53 2.15
CA LYS A 320 -65.74 17.78 2.32
C LYS A 320 -66.33 18.70 1.24
N GLY A 321 -67.27 18.17 0.45
CA GLY A 321 -68.22 18.98 -0.32
C GLY A 321 -68.96 18.28 -1.45
N SER A 322 -69.92 17.42 -1.08
CA SER A 322 -71.26 17.25 -1.70
C SER A 322 -71.48 17.05 -3.22
N SER A 323 -72.47 16.19 -3.50
CA SER A 323 -73.27 16.06 -4.73
C SER A 323 -72.60 15.24 -5.86
N SER A 324 -73.24 14.35 -6.63
CA SER A 324 -74.52 13.63 -6.64
C SER A 324 -74.55 12.91 -8.00
N HIS A 325 -75.08 11.67 -8.08
CA HIS A 325 -75.43 10.95 -9.34
C HIS A 325 -74.24 10.58 -10.26
N GLY A 326 -74.11 9.43 -10.91
CA GLY A 326 -74.93 8.24 -11.10
C GLY A 326 -74.43 7.51 -12.37
N ARG A 327 -74.40 6.18 -12.33
CA ARG A 327 -74.38 5.18 -13.43
C ARG A 327 -73.13 5.01 -14.34
N ALA A 328 -72.79 3.71 -14.50
CA ALA A 328 -72.45 2.91 -15.70
C ALA A 328 -71.52 3.53 -16.76
N PHE A 329 -70.46 2.87 -17.25
CA PHE A 329 -70.24 1.46 -17.58
C PHE A 329 -68.78 1.08 -17.29
#